data_AF-A0A2J7QWR3-F1
#
_entry.id   AF-A0A2J7QWR3-F1
#
_cell.length_a   1.000
_cell.length_b   1.000
_cell.length_c   1.000
_cell.angle_alpha   90.00
_cell.angle_beta   90.00
_cell.angle_gamma   90.00
#
_symmetry.space_group_name_H-M   'P 1'
#
loop_
_entity.id
_entity.type
_entity.pdbx_description
1 polymer ?
#
loop_
_entity_poly.entity_id
_entity_poly.type
_entity_poly.pdbx_seq_one_letter_code
_entity_poly.pdbx_strand_id
1 'polypeptide(L)'
;MSEIRFLVSRKRNYGISECIPETAFSQWGLVLAAIKELFCICAIVYTAPRMLVQELITSHRGAMHQLQTVSLCGRKVVAWSDPVPLEVIRKISLNVSASTTEILLSSVSGALREYFLQFRLPVPESVLTTARYMPLEGLMRSSRSADDSSGSPSGRGLLCLALPTSPLYDDPKESVLETQSILKKARQRQAAVYLASIWQLDGGHITRILPTLAVRLVLNHLSRRYAVALTQVSPEISGETRYRLIWGQEVEDAMYWRPPQSNISVSLTLMTYGDTVRLGVMSDSMIAPQHTNIVTGFLDQVYQLAAQTEVPLDRASFSHVYQPNIPPEGTTNAHGSHTSGSSASEELRRLASSYVDLNISTPSGNSGSDSPPSSCSSHPLNEDNAFPVID
;
A
#
# COMPACT_ATOMS: atom_id res chain seq x y z
N MET A 1 49.96 33.09 -41.21
CA MET A 1 50.20 31.85 -42.01
C MET A 1 51.64 31.33 -41.82
N SER A 2 52.12 31.26 -40.56
CA SER A 2 53.47 30.75 -40.23
C SER A 2 53.51 29.95 -38.92
N GLU A 3 52.55 30.15 -38.00
CA GLU A 3 52.51 29.39 -36.74
C GLU A 3 51.79 28.03 -36.83
N ILE A 4 50.85 27.86 -37.77
CA ILE A 4 50.12 26.59 -37.93
C ILE A 4 51.02 25.47 -38.48
N ARG A 5 52.07 25.82 -39.23
CA ARG A 5 52.97 24.83 -39.84
C ARG A 5 53.98 24.25 -38.83
N PHE A 6 54.22 24.92 -37.70
CA PHE A 6 55.12 24.44 -36.65
C PHE A 6 54.48 23.39 -35.74
N LEU A 7 53.17 23.51 -35.48
CA LEU A 7 52.43 22.52 -34.68
C LEU A 7 52.16 21.19 -35.41
N VAL A 8 52.15 21.20 -36.75
CA VAL A 8 51.98 19.97 -37.54
C VAL A 8 53.30 19.18 -37.67
N SER A 9 54.46 19.84 -37.55
CA SER A 9 55.75 19.15 -37.69
C SER A 9 56.24 18.43 -36.44
N ARG A 10 55.72 18.74 -35.24
CA ARG A 10 56.19 18.13 -33.98
C ARG A 10 55.44 16.84 -33.60
N LYS A 11 54.33 16.52 -34.27
CA LYS A 11 53.52 15.32 -33.98
C LYS A 11 53.94 14.06 -34.76
N ARG A 12 55.09 14.08 -35.45
CA ARG A 12 55.55 12.95 -36.27
C ARG A 12 56.54 11.99 -35.57
N ASN A 13 57.04 12.33 -34.38
CA ASN A 13 58.05 11.52 -33.67
C ASN A 13 57.71 11.27 -32.19
N TYR A 14 56.54 10.69 -31.91
CA TYR A 14 56.34 9.83 -30.75
C TYR A 14 55.54 8.61 -31.22
N GLY A 15 56.10 7.42 -30.99
CA GLY A 15 55.55 6.15 -31.46
C GLY A 15 54.11 5.94 -31.05
N ILE A 16 53.20 6.08 -32.01
CA ILE A 16 51.85 5.51 -31.96
C ILE A 16 51.97 4.10 -32.52
N SER A 17 52.55 3.20 -31.74
CA SER A 17 52.55 1.77 -32.06
C SER A 17 52.87 1.05 -30.76
N GLU A 18 51.82 0.69 -30.01
CA GLU A 18 51.71 -0.54 -29.19
C GLU A 18 50.63 -0.51 -28.09
N CYS A 19 49.91 0.60 -27.84
CA CYS A 19 48.87 0.64 -26.77
C CYS A 19 47.41 0.71 -27.24
N ILE A 20 47.12 0.38 -28.50
CA ILE A 20 45.74 0.40 -29.05
C ILE A 20 45.01 -0.97 -29.02
N PRO A 21 45.66 -2.16 -29.10
CA PRO A 21 44.90 -3.40 -29.18
C PRO A 21 44.30 -3.85 -27.82
N GLU A 22 44.91 -3.50 -26.69
CA GLU A 22 44.40 -3.92 -25.37
C GLU A 22 43.15 -3.13 -24.93
N THR A 23 43.04 -1.85 -25.29
CA THR A 23 41.87 -1.02 -24.95
C THR A 23 40.67 -1.33 -25.85
N ALA A 24 40.90 -1.65 -27.13
CA ALA A 24 39.84 -2.05 -28.07
C ALA A 24 39.23 -3.42 -27.73
N PHE A 25 40.02 -4.38 -27.23
CA PHE A 25 39.52 -5.69 -26.82
C PHE A 25 38.64 -5.60 -25.56
N SER A 26 39.00 -4.72 -24.62
CA SER A 26 38.19 -4.39 -23.44
C SER A 26 36.85 -3.73 -23.79
N GLN A 27 36.84 -2.86 -24.81
CA GLN A 27 35.62 -2.20 -25.30
C GLN A 27 34.65 -3.18 -25.98
N TRP A 28 35.14 -4.23 -26.63
CA TRP A 28 34.27 -5.24 -27.26
C TRP A 28 33.45 -6.03 -26.25
N GLY A 29 34.03 -6.32 -25.08
CA GLY A 29 33.31 -6.92 -23.95
C GLY A 29 32.16 -6.05 -23.45
N LEU A 30 32.39 -4.74 -23.34
CA LEU A 30 31.36 -3.76 -22.96
C LEU A 30 30.25 -3.66 -24.01
N VAL A 31 30.58 -3.70 -25.30
CA VAL A 31 29.59 -3.67 -26.39
C VAL A 31 28.72 -4.92 -26.41
N LEU A 32 29.31 -6.11 -26.21
CA LEU A 32 28.54 -7.36 -26.12
C LEU A 32 27.65 -7.39 -24.87
N ALA A 33 28.14 -6.87 -23.74
CA ALA A 33 27.34 -6.70 -22.53
C ALA A 33 26.15 -5.75 -22.77
N ALA A 34 26.39 -4.61 -23.41
CA ALA A 34 25.34 -3.64 -23.75
C ALA A 34 24.30 -4.22 -24.73
N ILE A 35 24.72 -5.00 -25.73
CA ILE A 35 23.80 -5.68 -26.65
C ILE A 35 22.97 -6.72 -25.89
N LYS A 36 23.59 -7.51 -25.00
CA LYS A 36 22.88 -8.49 -24.17
C LYS A 36 21.86 -7.80 -23.26
N GLU A 37 22.22 -6.69 -22.63
CA GLU A 37 21.31 -5.87 -21.84
C GLU A 37 20.16 -5.33 -22.68
N LEU A 38 20.43 -4.82 -23.89
CA LEU A 38 19.40 -4.34 -24.80
C LEU A 38 18.41 -5.45 -25.19
N PHE A 39 18.90 -6.66 -25.48
CA PHE A 39 18.03 -7.82 -25.75
C PHE A 39 17.18 -8.19 -24.52
N CYS A 40 17.76 -8.19 -23.32
CA CYS A 40 17.02 -8.42 -22.08
C CYS A 40 15.94 -7.35 -21.86
N ILE A 41 16.26 -6.07 -22.06
CA ILE A 41 15.31 -4.97 -21.92
C ILE A 41 14.17 -5.11 -22.95
N CYS A 42 14.49 -5.39 -24.21
CA CYS A 42 13.49 -5.61 -25.26
C CYS A 42 12.57 -6.81 -24.93
N ALA A 43 13.14 -7.91 -24.43
CA ALA A 43 12.36 -9.08 -24.01
C ALA A 43 11.42 -8.76 -22.84
N ILE A 44 11.87 -7.97 -21.86
CA ILE A 44 11.04 -7.50 -20.73
C ILE A 44 9.91 -6.60 -21.23
N VAL A 45 10.21 -5.62 -22.09
CA VAL A 45 9.22 -4.68 -22.65
C VAL A 45 8.12 -5.40 -23.44
N TYR A 46 8.46 -6.47 -24.17
CA TYR A 46 7.48 -7.25 -24.92
C TYR A 46 6.69 -8.23 -24.06
N THR A 47 7.34 -8.88 -23.09
CA THR A 47 6.72 -9.94 -22.27
C THR A 47 5.87 -9.35 -21.13
N ALA A 48 6.29 -8.24 -20.55
CA ALA A 48 5.62 -7.64 -19.38
C ALA A 48 4.14 -7.28 -19.66
N PRO A 49 3.76 -6.60 -20.75
CA PRO A 49 2.36 -6.28 -21.02
C PRO A 49 1.47 -7.53 -21.12
N ARG A 50 1.98 -8.60 -21.74
CA ARG A 50 1.25 -9.87 -21.85
C ARG A 50 1.02 -10.51 -20.48
N MET A 51 2.04 -10.54 -19.63
CA MET A 51 1.94 -11.07 -18.27
C MET A 51 0.98 -10.23 -17.42
N LEU A 52 1.03 -8.90 -17.52
CA LEU A 52 0.10 -7.99 -16.86
C LEU A 52 -1.36 -8.27 -17.26
N VAL A 53 -1.64 -8.37 -18.57
CA VAL A 53 -2.99 -8.66 -19.07
C VAL A 53 -3.46 -10.05 -18.64
N GLN A 54 -2.58 -11.05 -18.73
CA GLN A 54 -2.92 -12.41 -18.34
C GLN A 54 -3.29 -12.47 -16.85
N GLU A 55 -2.49 -11.85 -15.99
CA GLU A 55 -2.66 -11.93 -14.55
C GLU A 55 -3.77 -11.00 -14.03
N LEU A 56 -3.85 -9.76 -14.51
CA LEU A 56 -4.82 -8.79 -14.02
C LEU A 56 -6.22 -8.98 -14.64
N ILE A 57 -6.31 -9.40 -15.90
CA ILE A 57 -7.57 -9.44 -16.67
C ILE A 57 -8.08 -10.87 -16.84
N THR A 58 -7.19 -11.83 -17.14
CA THR A 58 -7.61 -13.19 -17.52
C THR A 58 -7.68 -14.16 -16.35
N SER A 59 -6.82 -13.97 -15.33
CA SER A 59 -6.70 -14.85 -14.16
C SER A 59 -7.89 -14.73 -13.22
N HIS A 60 -8.39 -15.84 -12.65
CA HIS A 60 -9.51 -15.93 -11.68
C HIS A 60 -10.89 -15.50 -12.23
N ARG A 61 -11.38 -16.18 -13.28
CA ARG A 61 -12.77 -16.00 -13.78
C ARG A 61 -13.79 -16.73 -12.90
N GLY A 62 -14.00 -16.21 -11.68
CA GLY A 62 -15.11 -16.64 -10.81
C GLY A 62 -16.44 -15.98 -11.21
N ALA A 63 -17.53 -16.48 -10.63
CA ALA A 63 -18.83 -15.80 -10.69
C ALA A 63 -18.72 -14.41 -10.07
N MET A 64 -19.37 -13.42 -10.69
CA MET A 64 -19.42 -12.07 -10.12
C MET A 64 -20.18 -12.11 -8.79
N HIS A 65 -19.61 -11.54 -7.74
CA HIS A 65 -20.25 -11.48 -6.43
C HIS A 65 -20.92 -10.12 -6.18
N GLN A 66 -21.72 -10.03 -5.11
CA GLN A 66 -22.50 -8.83 -4.80
C GLN A 66 -21.63 -7.56 -4.75
N LEU A 67 -20.48 -7.60 -4.06
CA LEU A 67 -19.59 -6.43 -3.94
C LEU A 67 -19.11 -5.85 -5.28
N GLN A 68 -19.08 -6.64 -6.37
CA GLN A 68 -18.75 -6.18 -7.74
C GLN A 68 -19.96 -5.64 -8.51
N THR A 69 -21.18 -6.01 -8.10
CA THR A 69 -22.43 -5.71 -8.83
C THR A 69 -23.27 -4.61 -8.16
N VAL A 70 -22.93 -4.20 -6.93
CA VAL A 70 -23.59 -3.07 -6.26
C VAL A 70 -23.41 -1.79 -7.08
N SER A 71 -24.52 -1.09 -7.34
CA SER A 71 -24.48 0.29 -7.85
C SER A 71 -24.11 1.25 -6.72
N LEU A 72 -22.93 1.84 -6.80
CA LEU A 72 -22.39 2.74 -5.78
C LEU A 72 -23.05 4.13 -5.86
N CYS A 73 -23.35 4.73 -4.71
CA CYS A 73 -23.97 6.05 -4.62
C CYS A 73 -22.97 7.19 -4.31
N GLY A 74 -21.74 6.86 -3.94
CA GLY A 74 -20.67 7.82 -3.67
C GLY A 74 -20.56 8.26 -2.20
N ARG A 75 -21.61 8.09 -1.39
CA ARG A 75 -21.55 8.35 0.06
C ARG A 75 -20.72 7.27 0.73
N LYS A 76 -19.76 7.66 1.56
CA LYS A 76 -18.86 6.73 2.27
C LYS A 76 -19.25 6.58 3.73
N VAL A 77 -19.23 5.35 4.20
CA VAL A 77 -19.40 4.97 5.60
C VAL A 77 -18.13 4.26 6.07
N VAL A 78 -17.84 4.36 7.35
CA VAL A 78 -16.64 3.78 7.97
C VAL A 78 -17.00 3.00 9.21
N ALA A 79 -16.28 1.91 9.44
CA ALA A 79 -16.31 1.12 10.66
C ALA A 79 -14.89 0.62 10.94
N TRP A 80 -14.49 0.45 12.20
CA TRP A 80 -13.18 -0.08 12.57
C TRP A 80 -13.27 -1.02 13.76
N SER A 81 -12.33 -1.94 13.86
CA SER A 81 -12.31 -2.98 14.90
C SER A 81 -11.79 -2.44 16.22
N ASP A 82 -12.12 -3.17 17.29
CA ASP A 82 -11.38 -3.06 18.54
C ASP A 82 -9.88 -3.36 18.29
N PRO A 83 -8.98 -2.75 19.07
CA PRO A 83 -7.55 -2.97 18.93
C PRO A 83 -7.19 -4.42 19.30
N VAL A 84 -6.44 -5.08 18.43
CA VAL A 84 -5.83 -6.39 18.71
C VAL A 84 -4.37 -6.16 19.11
N PRO A 85 -3.92 -6.64 20.30
CA PRO A 85 -2.52 -6.57 20.66
C PRO A 85 -1.64 -7.27 19.63
N LEU A 86 -0.63 -6.57 19.12
CA LEU A 86 0.30 -7.09 18.12
C LEU A 86 1.05 -8.33 18.64
N GLU A 87 1.26 -8.41 19.95
CA GLU A 87 1.86 -9.57 20.62
C GLU A 87 1.03 -10.85 20.46
N VAL A 88 -0.31 -10.74 20.48
CA VAL A 88 -1.19 -11.89 20.22
C VAL A 88 -0.97 -12.40 18.79
N ILE A 89 -0.91 -11.49 17.82
CA ILE A 89 -0.69 -11.84 16.41
C ILE A 89 0.70 -12.46 16.21
N ARG A 90 1.75 -11.94 16.88
CA ARG A 90 3.10 -12.51 16.84
C ARG A 90 3.15 -13.93 17.45
N LYS A 91 2.44 -14.19 18.54
CA LYS A 91 2.36 -15.54 19.12
C LYS A 91 1.64 -16.52 18.19
N ILE A 92 0.53 -16.10 17.57
CA ILE A 92 -0.16 -16.91 16.55
C ILE A 92 0.79 -17.19 15.38
N SER A 93 1.56 -16.18 14.96
CA SER A 93 2.54 -16.26 13.86
C SER A 93 3.59 -17.33 14.09
N LEU A 94 4.15 -17.39 15.29
CA LEU A 94 5.12 -18.42 15.67
C LEU A 94 4.49 -19.83 15.67
N ASN A 95 3.26 -19.96 16.17
CA ASN A 95 2.61 -21.27 16.29
C ASN A 95 2.10 -21.82 14.94
N VAL A 96 1.72 -20.95 14.01
CA VAL A 96 1.24 -21.34 12.67
C VAL A 96 2.37 -21.32 11.63
N SER A 97 3.57 -20.85 11.99
CA SER A 97 4.69 -20.64 11.07
C SER A 97 4.30 -19.76 9.87
N ALA A 98 3.63 -18.65 10.17
CA ALA A 98 3.12 -17.68 9.19
C ALA A 98 3.51 -16.26 9.58
N SER A 99 3.71 -15.37 8.62
CA SER A 99 3.95 -13.96 8.92
C SER A 99 2.72 -13.30 9.53
N THR A 100 2.92 -12.22 10.29
CA THR A 100 1.83 -11.40 10.84
C THR A 100 0.89 -10.91 9.74
N THR A 101 1.43 -10.54 8.58
CA THR A 101 0.65 -10.14 7.40
C THR A 101 -0.23 -11.27 6.88
N GLU A 102 0.29 -12.49 6.79
CA GLU A 102 -0.49 -13.65 6.31
C GLU A 102 -1.64 -14.00 7.25
N ILE A 103 -1.43 -13.87 8.57
CA ILE A 103 -2.47 -14.06 9.59
C ILE A 103 -3.56 -13.00 9.45
N LEU A 104 -3.16 -11.74 9.31
CA LEU A 104 -4.10 -10.63 9.15
C LEU A 104 -4.90 -10.75 7.85
N LEU A 105 -4.24 -11.11 6.74
CA LEU A 105 -4.91 -11.36 5.46
C LEU A 105 -5.87 -12.55 5.54
N SER A 106 -5.48 -13.65 6.19
CA SER A 106 -6.35 -14.80 6.41
C SER A 106 -7.57 -14.41 7.25
N SER A 107 -7.38 -13.60 8.29
CA SER A 107 -8.45 -13.10 9.14
C SER A 107 -9.41 -12.18 8.38
N VAL A 108 -8.90 -11.32 7.50
CA VAL A 108 -9.73 -10.52 6.56
C VAL A 108 -10.50 -11.43 5.61
N SER A 109 -9.86 -12.49 5.11
CA SER A 109 -10.50 -13.44 4.20
C SER A 109 -11.68 -14.16 4.88
N GLY A 110 -11.49 -14.65 6.10
CA GLY A 110 -12.56 -15.24 6.90
C GLY A 110 -13.67 -14.24 7.25
N ALA A 111 -13.33 -12.98 7.50
CA ALA A 111 -14.32 -11.92 7.73
C ALA A 111 -15.17 -11.63 6.49
N LEU A 112 -14.56 -11.62 5.30
CA LEU A 112 -15.28 -11.48 4.03
C LEU A 112 -16.17 -12.70 3.75
N ARG A 113 -15.72 -13.91 4.10
CA ARG A 113 -16.56 -15.12 4.04
C ARG A 113 -17.79 -14.98 4.93
N GLU A 114 -17.60 -14.60 6.18
CA GLU A 114 -18.69 -14.44 7.15
C GLU A 114 -19.69 -13.37 6.71
N TYR A 115 -19.21 -12.27 6.12
CA TYR A 115 -20.07 -11.28 5.48
C TYR A 115 -21.02 -11.93 4.45
N PHE A 116 -20.53 -12.77 3.54
CA PHE A 116 -21.41 -13.41 2.55
C PHE A 116 -22.39 -14.40 3.20
N LEU A 117 -21.92 -15.19 4.17
CA LEU A 117 -22.75 -16.18 4.88
C LEU A 117 -23.89 -15.50 5.66
N GLN A 118 -23.58 -14.46 6.43
CA GLN A 118 -24.56 -13.78 7.28
C GLN A 118 -25.69 -13.12 6.49
N PHE A 119 -25.40 -12.64 5.27
CA PHE A 119 -26.39 -12.06 4.37
C PHE A 119 -27.03 -13.07 3.40
N ARG A 120 -26.76 -14.38 3.59
CA ARG A 120 -27.26 -15.47 2.74
C ARG A 120 -26.96 -15.24 1.25
N LEU A 121 -25.81 -14.64 0.98
CA LEU A 121 -25.31 -14.42 -0.36
C LEU A 121 -24.51 -15.65 -0.81
N PRO A 122 -24.44 -15.93 -2.12
CA PRO A 122 -23.55 -16.96 -2.62
C PRO A 122 -22.11 -16.58 -2.28
N VAL A 123 -21.44 -17.43 -1.49
CA VAL A 123 -20.04 -17.22 -1.10
C VAL A 123 -19.15 -17.49 -2.32
N PRO A 124 -18.38 -16.50 -2.80
CA PRO A 124 -17.44 -16.73 -3.90
C PRO A 124 -16.28 -17.61 -3.41
N GLU A 125 -15.64 -18.34 -4.33
CA GLU A 125 -14.44 -19.11 -4.02
C GLU A 125 -13.30 -18.19 -3.53
N SER A 126 -13.16 -17.04 -4.17
CA SER A 126 -12.22 -16.00 -3.77
C SER A 126 -12.76 -14.59 -4.02
N VAL A 127 -12.30 -13.63 -3.22
CA VAL A 127 -12.59 -12.19 -3.39
C VAL A 127 -11.35 -11.50 -3.95
N LEU A 128 -11.47 -10.99 -5.18
CA LEU A 128 -10.39 -10.27 -5.84
C LEU A 128 -10.16 -8.92 -5.16
N THR A 129 -8.96 -8.77 -4.60
CA THR A 129 -8.55 -7.67 -3.74
C THR A 129 -7.24 -7.05 -4.23
N THR A 130 -7.21 -5.73 -4.43
CA THR A 130 -5.94 -5.02 -4.64
C THR A 130 -5.30 -4.69 -3.30
N ALA A 131 -4.12 -5.23 -3.03
CA ALA A 131 -3.35 -4.96 -1.82
C ALA A 131 -2.22 -3.95 -2.09
N ARG A 132 -1.99 -3.04 -1.14
CA ARG A 132 -0.88 -2.07 -1.15
C ARG A 132 -0.26 -1.97 0.23
N TYR A 133 0.99 -1.55 0.25
CA TYR A 133 1.71 -1.23 1.48
C TYR A 133 1.88 0.28 1.64
N MET A 134 1.78 0.76 2.87
CA MET A 134 2.01 2.15 3.21
C MET A 134 2.86 2.23 4.48
N PRO A 135 4.08 2.80 4.42
CA PRO A 135 4.87 3.02 5.62
C PRO A 135 4.20 4.05 6.53
N LEU A 136 4.10 3.76 7.82
CA LEU A 136 3.48 4.64 8.82
C LEU A 136 4.21 5.99 8.89
N GLU A 137 5.53 5.99 8.78
CA GLU A 137 6.39 7.17 8.81
C GLU A 137 6.03 8.13 7.67
N GLY A 138 5.71 7.60 6.49
CA GLY A 138 5.30 8.38 5.33
C GLY A 138 3.94 9.07 5.50
N LEU A 139 3.06 8.51 6.35
CA LEU A 139 1.78 9.14 6.70
C LEU A 139 1.92 10.17 7.81
N MET A 140 2.80 9.92 8.78
CA MET A 140 2.94 10.72 10.00
C MET A 140 3.93 11.89 9.85
N ARG A 141 4.88 11.82 8.90
CA ARG A 141 5.80 12.93 8.64
C ARG A 141 5.12 14.01 7.79
N SER A 142 5.02 15.21 8.37
CA SER A 142 4.49 16.41 7.68
C SER A 142 5.50 17.12 6.77
N SER A 143 6.74 16.64 6.61
CA SER A 143 7.76 17.36 5.84
C SER A 143 7.75 16.97 4.36
N ARG A 144 7.12 17.80 3.54
CA ARG A 144 7.45 17.91 2.11
C ARG A 144 8.81 18.60 1.96
N SER A 145 9.91 17.88 2.18
CA SER A 145 11.18 18.27 1.56
C SER A 145 10.98 18.11 0.05
N ALA A 146 11.09 19.21 -0.70
CA ALA A 146 10.93 19.21 -2.16
C ALA A 146 11.96 18.32 -2.91
N ASP A 147 12.99 17.86 -2.21
CA ASP A 147 14.03 16.95 -2.72
C ASP A 147 13.80 15.46 -2.39
N ASP A 148 12.81 15.11 -1.57
CA ASP A 148 12.43 13.71 -1.36
C ASP A 148 11.54 13.22 -2.51
N SER A 149 12.22 12.78 -3.58
CA SER A 149 11.64 11.97 -4.67
C SER A 149 11.14 10.59 -4.21
N SER A 150 11.18 10.30 -2.90
CA SER A 150 10.87 9.02 -2.29
C SER A 150 9.41 8.91 -1.80
N GLY A 151 8.45 9.10 -2.71
CA GLY A 151 7.14 8.45 -2.59
C GLY A 151 5.92 9.36 -2.54
N SER A 152 5.05 9.23 -3.56
CA SER A 152 3.68 9.74 -3.52
C SER A 152 2.94 9.18 -2.29
N PRO A 153 2.01 9.94 -1.67
CA PRO A 153 1.13 9.50 -0.58
C PRO A 153 0.13 8.39 -1.00
N SER A 154 0.35 7.76 -2.15
CA SER A 154 -0.52 6.76 -2.77
C SER A 154 -0.20 5.31 -2.36
N GLY A 155 0.81 5.11 -1.50
CA GLY A 155 1.30 3.79 -1.08
C GLY A 155 2.32 3.20 -2.06
N ARG A 156 3.11 2.25 -1.58
CA ARG A 156 4.12 1.53 -2.34
C ARG A 156 3.54 0.22 -2.83
N GLY A 157 3.73 -0.05 -4.12
CA GLY A 157 3.42 -1.35 -4.70
C GLY A 157 1.92 -1.63 -4.83
N LEU A 158 1.59 -2.44 -5.82
CA LEU A 158 0.26 -2.97 -6.07
C LEU A 158 0.39 -4.46 -6.28
N LEU A 159 -0.31 -5.21 -5.44
CA LEU A 159 -0.49 -6.64 -5.59
C LEU A 159 -1.97 -6.94 -5.79
N CYS A 160 -2.28 -7.92 -6.62
CA CYS A 160 -3.64 -8.38 -6.87
C CYS A 160 -3.80 -9.78 -6.26
N LEU A 161 -4.55 -9.85 -5.18
CA LEU A 161 -4.77 -11.05 -4.38
C LEU A 161 -6.17 -11.59 -4.63
N ALA A 162 -6.30 -12.90 -4.77
CA ALA A 162 -7.59 -13.58 -4.76
C ALA A 162 -7.79 -14.16 -3.35
N LEU A 163 -8.30 -13.37 -2.41
CA LEU A 163 -8.40 -13.80 -1.01
C LEU A 163 -9.36 -15.00 -0.89
N PRO A 164 -8.94 -16.10 -0.22
CA PRO A 164 -9.70 -17.34 -0.19
C PRO A 164 -10.93 -17.22 0.72
N THR A 165 -12.13 -17.19 0.12
CA THR A 165 -13.40 -17.13 0.87
C THR A 165 -14.19 -18.42 0.82
N SER A 166 -13.68 -19.44 0.13
CA SER A 166 -14.34 -20.74 -0.03
C SER A 166 -14.65 -21.39 1.32
N PRO A 167 -15.83 -22.03 1.46
CA PRO A 167 -16.17 -22.83 2.65
C PRO A 167 -15.30 -24.09 2.80
N LEU A 168 -14.46 -24.43 1.81
CA LEU A 168 -13.49 -25.52 1.95
C LEU A 168 -12.45 -25.25 3.04
N TYR A 169 -12.24 -23.98 3.41
CA TYR A 169 -11.28 -23.54 4.41
C TYR A 169 -11.97 -23.24 5.75
N ASP A 170 -12.74 -24.19 6.25
CA ASP A 170 -13.43 -24.06 7.55
C ASP A 170 -12.44 -24.08 8.72
N ASP A 171 -11.31 -24.79 8.59
CA ASP A 171 -10.23 -24.71 9.58
C ASP A 171 -9.40 -23.44 9.38
N PRO A 172 -9.30 -22.54 10.39
CA PRO A 172 -8.49 -21.33 10.32
C PRO A 172 -7.02 -21.57 9.93
N LYS A 173 -6.40 -22.69 10.34
CA LYS A 173 -5.01 -23.01 9.95
C LYS A 173 -4.90 -23.29 8.45
N GLU A 174 -5.83 -24.04 7.87
CA GLU A 174 -5.88 -24.27 6.43
C GLU A 174 -6.12 -22.97 5.65
N SER A 175 -6.97 -22.08 6.17
CA SER A 175 -7.17 -20.74 5.59
C SER A 175 -5.88 -19.91 5.57
N VAL A 176 -5.07 -19.98 6.64
CA VAL A 176 -3.75 -19.33 6.67
C VAL A 176 -2.82 -19.95 5.62
N LEU A 177 -2.71 -21.26 5.54
CA LEU A 177 -1.86 -21.96 4.56
C LEU A 177 -2.23 -21.61 3.11
N GLU A 178 -3.52 -21.55 2.79
CA GLU A 178 -3.96 -21.14 1.46
C GLU A 178 -3.61 -19.67 1.19
N THR A 179 -3.83 -18.79 2.17
CA THR A 179 -3.45 -17.37 2.07
C THR A 179 -1.95 -17.21 1.82
N GLN A 180 -1.09 -17.99 2.49
CA GLN A 180 0.35 -18.03 2.23
C GLN A 180 0.68 -18.46 0.80
N SER A 181 0.04 -19.53 0.34
CA SER A 181 0.21 -20.06 -1.02
C SER A 181 -0.16 -19.01 -2.07
N ILE A 182 -1.28 -18.31 -1.88
CA ILE A 182 -1.75 -17.23 -2.75
C ILE A 182 -0.78 -16.05 -2.74
N LEU A 183 -0.33 -15.61 -1.57
CA LEU A 183 0.59 -14.49 -1.43
C LEU A 183 1.95 -14.80 -2.07
N LYS A 184 2.49 -16.00 -1.84
CA LYS A 184 3.74 -16.48 -2.45
C LYS A 184 3.64 -16.53 -3.97
N LYS A 185 2.55 -17.11 -4.51
CA LYS A 185 2.29 -17.16 -5.96
C LYS A 185 2.17 -15.75 -6.54
N ALA A 186 1.49 -14.83 -5.84
CA ALA A 186 1.32 -13.46 -6.27
C ALA A 186 2.67 -12.72 -6.31
N ARG A 187 3.51 -12.82 -5.28
CA ARG A 187 4.87 -12.22 -5.28
C ARG A 187 5.71 -12.68 -6.47
N GLN A 188 5.67 -13.98 -6.78
CA GLN A 188 6.43 -14.55 -7.90
C GLN A 188 5.90 -14.13 -9.27
N ARG A 189 4.57 -14.10 -9.46
CA ARG A 189 3.95 -13.82 -10.78
C ARG A 189 3.78 -12.33 -11.06
N GLN A 190 3.60 -11.53 -10.02
CA GLN A 190 3.24 -10.11 -10.12
C GLN A 190 4.42 -9.18 -9.83
N ALA A 191 5.65 -9.69 -9.78
CA ALA A 191 6.85 -8.88 -9.59
C ALA A 191 6.92 -7.67 -10.55
N ALA A 192 6.58 -7.90 -11.83
CA ALA A 192 6.52 -6.83 -12.83
C ALA A 192 5.41 -5.80 -12.56
N VAL A 193 4.21 -6.25 -12.12
CA VAL A 193 3.10 -5.36 -11.72
C VAL A 193 3.55 -4.48 -10.56
N TYR A 194 4.13 -5.13 -9.55
CA TYR A 194 4.55 -4.51 -8.31
C TYR A 194 5.63 -3.47 -8.56
N LEU A 195 6.70 -3.82 -9.28
CA LEU A 195 7.74 -2.87 -9.65
C LEU A 195 7.15 -1.71 -10.47
N ALA A 196 6.38 -1.99 -11.53
CA ALA A 196 5.78 -0.95 -12.36
C ALA A 196 4.90 0.03 -11.54
N SER A 197 4.23 -0.47 -10.49
CA SER A 197 3.43 0.35 -9.59
C SER A 197 4.26 1.17 -8.58
N ILE A 198 5.42 0.67 -8.12
CA ILE A 198 6.35 1.44 -7.27
C ILE A 198 7.00 2.56 -8.07
N TRP A 199 7.42 2.27 -9.30
CA TRP A 199 8.00 3.25 -10.21
C TRP A 199 7.03 4.38 -10.56
N GLN A 200 5.80 4.34 -10.02
CA GLN A 200 4.78 5.37 -10.10
C GLN A 200 4.88 6.03 -11.46
N LEU A 201 4.42 5.29 -12.47
CA LEU A 201 4.13 5.82 -13.81
C LEU A 201 3.06 6.94 -13.77
N ASP A 202 2.87 7.58 -12.60
CA ASP A 202 2.13 8.78 -12.24
C ASP A 202 2.58 10.03 -13.02
N GLY A 203 3.71 9.99 -13.73
CA GLY A 203 4.27 11.15 -14.44
C GLY A 203 3.80 11.35 -15.90
N GLY A 204 2.59 10.94 -16.28
CA GLY A 204 2.08 11.18 -17.64
C GLY A 204 2.83 10.45 -18.79
N HIS A 205 3.81 9.60 -18.48
CA HIS A 205 4.56 8.83 -19.47
C HIS A 205 3.71 7.73 -20.11
N ILE A 206 2.89 7.01 -19.32
CA ILE A 206 1.89 6.09 -19.87
C ILE A 206 0.88 6.84 -20.73
N THR A 207 0.39 8.01 -20.29
CA THR A 207 -0.59 8.79 -21.06
C THR A 207 0.00 9.45 -22.30
N ARG A 208 1.33 9.58 -22.40
CA ARG A 208 2.04 10.02 -23.62
C ARG A 208 2.17 8.89 -24.64
N ILE A 209 2.29 7.64 -24.18
CA ILE A 209 2.47 6.47 -25.04
C ILE A 209 1.12 5.83 -25.41
N LEU A 210 0.18 5.82 -24.48
CA LEU A 210 -1.13 5.17 -24.63
C LEU A 210 -2.25 6.22 -24.69
N PRO A 211 -3.20 6.10 -25.63
CA PRO A 211 -4.35 7.01 -25.69
C PRO A 211 -5.08 7.05 -24.34
N THR A 212 -5.40 8.26 -23.86
CA THR A 212 -6.06 8.47 -22.56
C THR A 212 -7.34 7.64 -22.41
N LEU A 213 -8.05 7.39 -23.51
CA LEU A 213 -9.24 6.54 -23.53
C LEU A 213 -8.92 5.07 -23.19
N ALA A 214 -7.86 4.51 -23.77
CA ALA A 214 -7.46 3.13 -23.52
C ALA A 214 -7.09 2.92 -22.05
N VAL A 215 -6.32 3.85 -21.47
CA VAL A 215 -5.97 3.83 -20.04
C VAL A 215 -7.23 3.85 -19.17
N ARG A 216 -8.18 4.75 -19.45
CA ARG A 216 -9.45 4.83 -18.71
C ARG A 216 -10.27 3.55 -18.80
N LEU A 217 -10.35 2.94 -19.99
CA LEU A 217 -11.07 1.68 -20.18
C LEU A 217 -10.44 0.54 -19.39
N VAL A 218 -9.11 0.41 -19.41
CA VAL A 218 -8.39 -0.60 -18.63
C VAL A 218 -8.59 -0.38 -17.13
N LEU A 219 -8.40 0.85 -16.63
CA LEU A 219 -8.61 1.17 -15.22
C LEU A 219 -10.06 0.92 -14.78
N ASN A 220 -11.04 1.26 -15.61
CA ASN A 220 -12.45 0.98 -15.33
C ASN A 220 -12.75 -0.52 -15.33
N HIS A 221 -12.12 -1.30 -16.21
CA HIS A 221 -12.26 -2.75 -16.20
C HIS A 221 -11.66 -3.35 -14.92
N LEU A 222 -10.45 -2.92 -14.54
CA LEU A 222 -9.79 -3.37 -13.32
C LEU A 222 -10.58 -2.97 -12.07
N SER A 223 -11.09 -1.74 -11.98
CA SER A 223 -11.85 -1.32 -10.81
C SER A 223 -13.18 -2.05 -10.66
N ARG A 224 -13.82 -2.51 -11.75
CA ARG A 224 -15.01 -3.39 -11.69
C ARG A 224 -14.66 -4.81 -11.26
N ARG A 225 -13.47 -5.29 -11.62
CA ARG A 225 -12.98 -6.63 -11.29
C ARG A 225 -12.55 -6.73 -9.82
N TYR A 226 -11.82 -5.73 -9.33
CA TYR A 226 -11.34 -5.66 -7.96
C TYR A 226 -12.25 -4.75 -7.15
N ALA A 227 -13.33 -5.31 -6.60
CA ALA A 227 -14.30 -4.56 -5.79
C ALA A 227 -13.77 -4.20 -4.39
N VAL A 228 -12.73 -4.90 -3.93
CA VAL A 228 -12.11 -4.68 -2.63
C VAL A 228 -10.69 -4.14 -2.81
N ALA A 229 -10.36 -3.09 -2.08
CA ALA A 229 -8.99 -2.62 -1.92
C ALA A 229 -8.54 -2.85 -0.48
N LEU A 230 -7.29 -3.25 -0.29
CA LEU A 230 -6.68 -3.45 1.02
C LEU A 230 -5.40 -2.62 1.10
N THR A 231 -5.27 -1.81 2.15
CA THR A 231 -4.06 -1.07 2.46
C THR A 231 -3.51 -1.56 3.78
N GLN A 232 -2.27 -2.03 3.79
CA GLN A 232 -1.55 -2.34 5.01
C GLN A 232 -0.71 -1.13 5.40
N VAL A 233 -0.92 -0.64 6.62
CA VAL A 233 -0.15 0.45 7.23
C VAL A 233 0.63 -0.14 8.39
N SER A 234 1.95 -0.09 8.33
CA SER A 234 2.81 -0.52 9.43
C SER A 234 4.08 0.32 9.49
N PRO A 235 4.73 0.40 10.67
CA PRO A 235 6.05 1.01 10.76
C PRO A 235 7.06 0.21 9.93
N GLU A 236 7.91 0.89 9.16
CA GLU A 236 9.06 0.26 8.46
C GLU A 236 10.25 0.08 9.41
N ILE A 237 10.39 0.99 10.37
CA ILE A 237 11.53 1.03 11.28
C ILE A 237 11.07 0.62 12.68
N SER A 238 11.70 -0.42 13.22
CA SER A 238 11.54 -0.89 14.60
C SER A 238 12.05 0.15 15.59
N GLY A 239 11.29 1.22 15.83
CA GLY A 239 11.70 2.30 16.74
C GLY A 239 10.56 3.21 17.16
N GLU A 240 9.90 3.88 16.21
CA GLU A 240 8.89 4.90 16.52
C GLU A 240 7.49 4.41 16.13
N THR A 241 6.88 3.63 17.03
CA THR A 241 5.52 3.08 16.82
C THR A 241 4.43 4.01 17.36
N ARG A 242 4.79 4.94 18.24
CA ARG A 242 3.90 5.95 18.82
C ARG A 242 4.46 7.34 18.60
N TYR A 243 3.60 8.24 18.15
CA TYR A 243 3.97 9.60 17.79
C TYR A 243 3.50 10.58 18.84
N ARG A 244 4.28 11.64 19.07
CA ARG A 244 3.90 12.74 19.96
C ARG A 244 3.50 13.96 19.14
N LEU A 245 2.45 14.63 19.59
CA LEU A 245 2.04 15.93 19.07
C LEU A 245 3.09 16.99 19.43
N ILE A 246 3.00 18.15 18.77
CA ILE A 246 3.92 19.30 19.00
C ILE A 246 3.94 19.71 20.48
N TRP A 247 2.82 19.53 21.19
CA TRP A 247 2.67 19.84 22.61
C TRP A 247 3.08 18.69 23.56
N GLY A 248 3.76 17.65 23.05
CA GLY A 248 4.31 16.54 23.84
C GLY A 248 3.31 15.44 24.22
N GLN A 249 2.01 15.64 23.94
CA GLN A 249 0.96 14.64 24.13
C GLN A 249 1.19 13.45 23.20
N GLU A 250 1.07 12.24 23.73
CA GLU A 250 1.16 11.00 22.96
C GLU A 250 -0.16 10.74 22.23
N VAL A 251 -0.08 10.39 20.95
CA VAL A 251 -1.24 9.93 20.20
C VAL A 251 -1.54 8.50 20.65
N GLU A 252 -2.70 8.30 21.27
CA GLU A 252 -3.13 6.98 21.73
C GLU A 252 -3.41 6.04 20.55
N ASP A 253 -4.03 6.57 19.50
CA ASP A 253 -4.45 5.79 18.35
C ASP A 253 -4.58 6.63 17.08
N ALA A 254 -4.47 5.96 15.94
CA ALA A 254 -4.62 6.59 14.64
C ALA A 254 -5.24 5.61 13.65
N MET A 255 -6.03 6.12 12.73
CA MET A 255 -6.62 5.33 11.66
C MET A 255 -6.46 6.02 10.31
N TYR A 256 -5.77 5.34 9.40
CA TYR A 256 -5.67 5.76 8.01
C TYR A 256 -6.86 5.24 7.22
N TRP A 257 -7.38 6.09 6.34
CA TRP A 257 -8.47 5.73 5.45
C TRP A 257 -8.07 6.04 4.02
N ARG A 258 -8.14 5.01 3.16
CA ARG A 258 -8.06 5.19 1.72
C ARG A 258 -9.46 5.13 1.12
N PRO A 259 -10.03 6.25 0.65
CA PRO A 259 -11.35 6.23 0.05
C PRO A 259 -11.43 5.32 -1.18
N PRO A 260 -12.42 4.40 -1.28
CA PRO A 260 -12.64 3.62 -2.48
C PRO A 260 -12.74 4.53 -3.72
N GLN A 261 -11.97 4.22 -4.75
CA GLN A 261 -11.94 4.98 -6.01
C GLN A 261 -12.64 4.20 -7.12
N SER A 262 -13.28 4.91 -8.06
CA SER A 262 -13.95 4.30 -9.21
C SER A 262 -15.03 3.28 -8.78
N ASN A 263 -14.99 2.04 -9.28
CA ASN A 263 -15.99 0.99 -8.99
C ASN A 263 -15.62 0.12 -7.77
N ILE A 264 -14.60 0.50 -6.98
CA ILE A 264 -14.25 -0.19 -5.74
C ILE A 264 -15.34 0.12 -4.70
N SER A 265 -15.95 -0.91 -4.13
CA SER A 265 -17.08 -0.78 -3.21
C SER A 265 -16.67 -0.83 -1.74
N VAL A 266 -15.58 -1.54 -1.43
CA VAL A 266 -15.03 -1.67 -0.07
C VAL A 266 -13.52 -1.38 -0.09
N SER A 267 -13.06 -0.57 0.86
CA SER A 267 -11.65 -0.30 1.13
C SER A 267 -11.35 -0.71 2.58
N LEU A 268 -10.43 -1.64 2.71
CA LEU A 268 -9.95 -2.21 3.95
C LEU A 268 -8.60 -1.59 4.29
N THR A 269 -8.40 -1.22 5.55
CA THR A 269 -7.10 -0.75 6.05
C THR A 269 -6.70 -1.56 7.27
N LEU A 270 -5.63 -2.33 7.16
CA LEU A 270 -4.99 -2.99 8.29
C LEU A 270 -3.94 -2.01 8.83
N MET A 271 -4.22 -1.39 9.97
CA MET A 271 -3.33 -0.39 10.56
C MET A 271 -2.68 -0.94 11.82
N THR A 272 -1.36 -1.02 11.79
CA THR A 272 -0.52 -1.24 12.97
C THR A 272 -0.08 0.10 13.51
N TYR A 273 -0.47 0.41 14.74
CA TYR A 273 -0.09 1.63 15.45
C TYR A 273 0.24 1.30 16.91
N GLY A 274 1.40 1.76 17.38
CA GLY A 274 1.91 1.36 18.69
C GLY A 274 2.10 -0.15 18.79
N ASP A 275 1.44 -0.73 19.79
CA ASP A 275 1.41 -2.16 20.14
C ASP A 275 0.12 -2.86 19.69
N THR A 276 -0.69 -2.22 18.85
CA THR A 276 -1.99 -2.74 18.42
C THR A 276 -2.15 -2.76 16.90
N VAL A 277 -3.07 -3.61 16.44
CA VAL A 277 -3.51 -3.71 15.05
C VAL A 277 -5.01 -3.54 14.99
N ARG A 278 -5.50 -2.77 14.02
CA ARG A 278 -6.92 -2.58 13.75
C ARG A 278 -7.25 -2.82 12.28
N LEU A 279 -8.44 -3.34 12.05
CA LEU A 279 -9.05 -3.37 10.73
C LEU A 279 -10.03 -2.19 10.60
N GLY A 280 -9.83 -1.35 9.60
CA GLY A 280 -10.78 -0.34 9.16
C GLY A 280 -11.45 -0.77 7.88
N VAL A 281 -12.75 -0.51 7.80
CA VAL A 281 -13.59 -0.77 6.64
C VAL A 281 -14.25 0.54 6.24
N MET A 282 -13.86 1.10 5.10
CA MET A 282 -14.57 2.18 4.44
C MET A 282 -15.33 1.60 3.26
N SER A 283 -16.65 1.81 3.19
CA SER A 283 -17.48 1.29 2.10
C SER A 283 -18.44 2.35 1.58
N ASP A 284 -19.05 2.07 0.43
CA ASP A 284 -20.19 2.87 -0.04
C ASP A 284 -21.42 2.63 0.85
N SER A 285 -22.25 3.64 1.08
CA SER A 285 -23.42 3.50 1.96
C SER A 285 -24.45 2.50 1.44
N MET A 286 -24.37 2.09 0.17
CA MET A 286 -25.17 0.98 -0.38
C MET A 286 -24.80 -0.40 0.19
N ILE A 287 -23.66 -0.51 0.88
CA ILE A 287 -23.20 -1.69 1.65
C ILE A 287 -23.46 -1.49 3.16
N ALA A 288 -24.05 -0.36 3.56
CA ALA A 288 -24.41 -0.12 4.96
C ALA A 288 -25.79 -0.71 5.30
N PRO A 289 -25.97 -1.27 6.51
CA PRO A 289 -25.02 -1.35 7.62
C PRO A 289 -24.04 -2.55 7.56
N GLN A 290 -24.13 -3.38 6.53
CA GLN A 290 -23.47 -4.70 6.47
C GLN A 290 -21.94 -4.68 6.59
N HIS A 291 -21.28 -3.59 6.19
CA HIS A 291 -19.83 -3.41 6.34
C HIS A 291 -19.30 -3.53 7.77
N THR A 292 -20.11 -3.28 8.81
CA THR A 292 -19.71 -3.48 10.22
C THR A 292 -19.42 -4.94 10.53
N ASN A 293 -20.03 -5.88 9.81
CA ASN A 293 -19.87 -7.30 10.07
C ASN A 293 -18.51 -7.81 9.61
N ILE A 294 -17.88 -7.14 8.63
CA ILE A 294 -16.50 -7.42 8.23
C ILE A 294 -15.55 -7.08 9.39
N VAL A 295 -15.85 -6.02 10.14
CA VAL A 295 -15.06 -5.60 11.29
C VAL A 295 -15.16 -6.62 12.43
N THR A 296 -16.37 -7.01 12.80
CA THR A 296 -16.59 -7.98 13.89
C THR A 296 -16.08 -9.36 13.49
N GLY A 297 -16.36 -9.79 12.25
CA GLY A 297 -15.89 -11.06 11.73
C GLY A 297 -14.36 -11.16 11.71
N PHE A 298 -13.65 -10.06 11.45
CA PHE A 298 -12.18 -10.04 11.54
C PHE A 298 -11.67 -10.37 12.95
N LEU A 299 -12.27 -9.78 13.97
CA LEU A 299 -11.91 -10.07 15.36
C LEU A 299 -12.20 -11.53 15.70
N ASP A 300 -13.37 -12.04 15.29
CA ASP A 300 -13.75 -13.43 15.52
C ASP A 300 -12.75 -14.41 14.88
N GLN A 301 -12.27 -14.14 13.67
CA GLN A 301 -11.25 -14.95 13.01
C GLN A 301 -9.91 -14.94 13.76
N VAL A 302 -9.46 -13.77 14.22
CA VAL A 302 -8.23 -13.65 15.02
C VAL A 302 -8.36 -14.44 16.32
N TYR A 303 -9.52 -14.36 16.99
CA TYR A 303 -9.76 -15.08 18.24
C TYR A 303 -9.90 -16.58 18.05
N GLN A 304 -10.49 -17.03 16.95
CA GLN A 304 -10.51 -18.45 16.59
C GLN A 304 -9.09 -18.98 16.38
N LEU A 305 -8.23 -18.24 15.66
CA LEU A 305 -6.83 -18.60 15.47
C LEU A 305 -6.05 -18.63 16.80
N ALA A 306 -6.26 -17.63 17.67
CA ALA A 306 -5.64 -17.60 18.99
C ALA A 306 -6.05 -18.82 19.84
N ALA A 307 -7.34 -19.17 19.84
CA ALA A 307 -7.85 -20.32 20.58
C ALA A 307 -7.26 -21.64 20.07
N GLN A 308 -7.16 -21.83 18.75
CA GLN A 308 -6.59 -23.04 18.15
C GLN A 308 -5.06 -23.16 18.29
N THR A 309 -4.39 -22.07 18.64
CA THR A 309 -2.94 -22.00 18.84
C THR A 309 -2.57 -21.87 20.31
N GLU A 310 -3.55 -22.03 21.22
CA GLU A 310 -3.39 -21.92 22.68
C GLU A 310 -2.78 -20.59 23.14
N VAL A 311 -2.96 -19.52 22.36
CA VAL A 311 -2.47 -18.19 22.71
C VAL A 311 -3.47 -17.54 23.69
N PRO A 312 -3.03 -17.13 24.89
CA PRO A 312 -3.92 -16.53 25.88
C PRO A 312 -4.44 -15.17 25.36
N LEU A 313 -5.78 -15.06 25.29
CA LEU A 313 -6.47 -13.81 25.03
C LEU A 313 -6.78 -13.15 26.37
N ASP A 314 -6.10 -12.04 26.68
CA ASP A 314 -6.41 -11.27 27.88
C ASP A 314 -7.69 -10.46 27.65
N ARG A 315 -8.86 -11.11 27.77
CA ARG A 315 -10.18 -10.53 27.45
C ARG A 315 -10.49 -9.23 28.20
N ALA A 316 -9.78 -8.95 29.31
CA ALA A 316 -9.95 -7.73 30.11
C ALA A 316 -9.48 -6.45 29.40
N SER A 317 -8.56 -6.56 28.43
CA SER A 317 -8.00 -5.42 27.69
C SER A 317 -8.88 -4.93 26.54
N PHE A 318 -9.96 -5.65 26.23
CA PHE A 318 -10.79 -5.46 25.03
C PHE A 318 -12.15 -4.80 25.33
N SER A 319 -12.44 -4.41 26.57
CA SER A 319 -13.75 -3.89 26.97
C SER A 319 -14.00 -2.40 26.68
N HIS A 320 -13.34 -1.83 25.67
CA HIS A 320 -13.82 -0.56 25.09
C HIS A 320 -14.93 -0.90 24.09
N VAL A 321 -16.13 -1.18 24.61
CA VAL A 321 -17.33 -1.35 23.79
C VAL A 321 -17.53 -0.09 22.96
N TYR A 322 -17.29 -0.19 21.65
CA TYR A 322 -17.67 0.84 20.70
C TYR A 322 -19.19 1.03 20.77
N GLN A 323 -19.63 2.15 21.34
CA GLN A 323 -20.98 2.65 21.11
C GLN A 323 -20.95 3.38 19.76
N PRO A 324 -21.65 2.89 18.72
CA PRO A 324 -21.86 3.69 17.53
C PRO A 324 -22.50 5.01 17.98
N ASN A 325 -22.02 6.14 17.45
CA ASN A 325 -22.69 7.42 17.58
C ASN A 325 -24.07 7.31 16.89
N ILE A 326 -25.04 6.73 17.58
CA ILE A 326 -26.45 6.81 17.25
C ILE A 326 -26.84 8.23 17.68
N PRO A 327 -27.12 9.16 16.75
CA PRO A 327 -27.69 10.43 17.15
C PRO A 327 -28.99 10.14 17.92
N PRO A 328 -29.22 10.77 19.08
CA PRO A 328 -30.38 10.46 19.90
C PRO A 328 -31.66 10.61 19.08
N GLU A 329 -32.49 9.56 19.04
CA GLU A 329 -33.84 9.63 18.50
C GLU A 329 -34.61 10.68 19.29
N GLY A 330 -34.95 11.81 18.65
CA GLY A 330 -35.81 12.81 19.30
C GLY A 330 -35.65 14.27 18.91
N THR A 331 -34.83 14.67 17.93
CA THR A 331 -34.83 16.06 17.43
C THR A 331 -35.52 16.17 16.08
N THR A 332 -36.84 16.06 16.10
CA THR A 332 -37.69 16.65 15.05
C THR A 332 -37.61 18.17 15.16
N ASN A 333 -36.70 18.78 14.39
CA ASN A 333 -36.77 20.22 14.14
C ASN A 333 -37.44 20.43 12.78
N ALA A 334 -38.68 20.91 12.85
CA ALA A 334 -39.41 21.48 11.74
C ALA A 334 -38.70 22.77 11.30
N HIS A 335 -37.88 22.71 10.27
CA HIS A 335 -37.75 23.73 9.22
C HIS A 335 -36.78 23.23 8.14
N GLY A 336 -37.15 23.49 6.88
CA GLY A 336 -36.54 22.89 5.69
C GLY A 336 -35.06 23.21 5.50
N SER A 337 -34.41 22.28 4.79
CA SER A 337 -33.16 22.41 4.05
C SER A 337 -32.05 23.21 4.74
N HIS A 338 -31.04 22.53 5.29
CA HIS A 338 -29.61 22.79 5.01
C HIS A 338 -28.76 21.71 5.69
N THR A 339 -27.73 21.28 4.96
CA THR A 339 -26.67 20.33 5.35
C THR A 339 -26.00 20.71 6.67
N SER A 340 -26.07 19.84 7.68
CA SER A 340 -25.34 19.99 8.94
C SER A 340 -23.85 19.75 8.72
N GLY A 341 -23.07 20.84 8.68
CA GLY A 341 -21.61 20.78 8.82
C GLY A 341 -21.24 20.47 10.27
N SER A 342 -20.29 19.58 10.47
CA SER A 342 -19.72 19.30 11.80
C SER A 342 -19.03 20.56 12.34
N SER A 343 -19.25 20.89 13.62
CA SER A 343 -18.67 22.05 14.33
C SER A 343 -17.14 22.17 14.17
N ALA A 344 -16.44 21.05 13.99
CA ALA A 344 -14.99 21.04 13.75
C ALA A 344 -14.60 21.54 12.35
N SER A 345 -15.46 21.36 11.34
CA SER A 345 -15.24 21.83 9.97
C SER A 345 -15.40 23.35 9.83
N GLU A 346 -16.17 23.96 10.73
CA GLU A 346 -16.44 25.40 10.75
C GLU A 346 -15.32 26.15 11.48
N GLU A 347 -14.76 25.57 12.55
CA GLU A 347 -13.53 26.07 13.18
C GLU A 347 -12.30 25.97 12.28
N LEU A 348 -12.13 24.87 11.54
CA LEU A 348 -11.04 24.73 10.57
C LEU A 348 -11.15 25.74 9.42
N ARG A 349 -12.37 26.06 8.96
CA ARG A 349 -12.59 27.12 7.98
C ARG A 349 -12.30 28.51 8.54
N ARG A 350 -12.60 28.77 9.81
CA ARG A 350 -12.25 30.02 10.49
C ARG A 350 -10.74 30.18 10.64
N LEU A 351 -10.02 29.13 11.03
CA LEU A 351 -8.55 29.14 11.15
C LEU A 351 -7.84 29.28 9.80
N ALA A 352 -8.39 28.71 8.72
CA ALA A 352 -7.84 28.89 7.38
C ALA A 352 -8.03 30.33 6.84
N SER A 353 -9.06 31.04 7.29
CA SER A 353 -9.31 32.43 6.86
C SER A 353 -8.45 33.47 7.58
N SER A 354 -7.81 33.12 8.71
CA SER A 354 -7.02 34.06 9.52
C SER A 354 -5.52 34.09 9.19
N TYR A 355 -5.07 33.30 8.20
CA TYR A 355 -3.64 33.12 7.85
C TYR A 355 -3.28 33.60 6.43
N VAL A 356 -3.93 34.66 5.95
CA VAL A 356 -3.48 35.39 4.76
C VAL A 356 -3.03 36.78 5.21
N ASP A 357 -1.77 36.88 5.59
CA ASP A 357 -0.88 38.01 5.31
C ASP A 357 0.36 37.88 6.18
N LEU A 358 1.51 37.57 5.56
CA LEU A 358 2.83 38.02 5.97
C LEU A 358 3.83 37.67 4.86
N ASN A 359 3.90 38.59 3.88
CA ASN A 359 5.10 38.86 3.12
C ASN A 359 6.18 39.33 4.10
N ILE A 360 7.37 38.71 4.13
CA ILE A 360 8.65 39.38 4.43
C ILE A 360 9.80 38.60 3.78
N SER A 361 10.47 39.35 2.91
CA SER A 361 11.84 39.31 2.38
C SER A 361 12.93 38.53 3.15
N THR A 362 13.81 37.92 2.35
CA THR A 362 15.19 37.46 2.64
C THR A 362 16.06 38.47 3.37
N PRO A 363 17.08 38.02 4.12
CA PRO A 363 18.45 38.18 3.60
C PRO A 363 19.43 37.02 3.87
N SER A 364 20.52 37.07 3.12
CA SER A 364 21.75 36.27 3.09
C SER A 364 22.66 36.38 4.33
N GLY A 365 23.44 35.33 4.64
CA GLY A 365 24.60 35.44 5.56
C GLY A 365 25.29 34.12 5.97
N ASN A 366 26.35 33.78 5.23
CA ASN A 366 27.54 32.94 5.49
C ASN A 366 27.82 32.15 6.81
N SER A 367 28.41 30.95 6.57
CA SER A 367 29.66 30.37 7.13
C SER A 367 29.67 29.41 8.35
N GLY A 368 30.44 28.31 8.20
CA GLY A 368 31.02 27.46 9.26
C GLY A 368 30.52 26.00 9.27
N SER A 369 31.01 25.09 8.39
CA SER A 369 32.07 24.09 8.67
C SER A 369 32.00 23.39 10.04
N ASP A 370 31.63 22.10 10.06
CA ASP A 370 32.53 21.01 10.47
C ASP A 370 31.83 19.63 10.44
N SER A 371 32.42 18.71 9.69
CA SER A 371 32.32 17.24 9.82
C SER A 371 33.65 16.76 10.44
N PRO A 372 33.85 15.52 10.97
CA PRO A 372 33.27 14.22 10.56
C PRO A 372 33.18 13.22 11.77
N PRO A 373 33.32 11.87 11.66
CA PRO A 373 33.12 10.94 10.55
C PRO A 373 32.14 9.77 10.84
N SER A 374 31.79 9.12 9.73
CA SER A 374 31.23 7.79 9.54
C SER A 374 31.72 6.68 10.48
N SER A 375 30.78 5.87 10.97
CA SER A 375 31.01 4.47 11.32
C SER A 375 29.97 3.59 10.61
N CYS A 376 30.47 2.73 9.72
CA CYS A 376 29.72 1.61 9.17
C CYS A 376 29.27 0.69 10.32
N SER A 377 27.97 0.45 10.42
CA SER A 377 27.45 -0.73 11.09
C SER A 377 26.45 -1.40 10.17
N SER A 378 26.82 -2.59 9.73
CA SER A 378 25.99 -3.57 9.06
C SER A 378 24.85 -3.98 9.99
N HIS A 379 23.62 -3.56 9.68
CA HIS A 379 22.42 -4.04 10.34
C HIS A 379 21.62 -4.98 9.42
N PRO A 380 20.98 -6.02 9.98
CA PRO A 380 20.32 -7.07 9.23
C PRO A 380 19.07 -6.54 8.53
N LEU A 381 18.79 -7.08 7.35
CA LEU A 381 17.58 -6.84 6.56
C LEU A 381 16.34 -7.12 7.42
N ASN A 382 15.47 -6.12 7.53
CA ASN A 382 14.21 -6.18 8.27
C ASN A 382 13.20 -7.03 7.47
N GLU A 383 12.79 -8.18 8.02
CA GLU A 383 11.84 -9.13 7.40
C GLU A 383 10.38 -8.59 7.35
N ASP A 384 10.11 -7.41 7.90
CA ASP A 384 8.76 -6.87 8.11
C ASP A 384 8.18 -6.07 6.92
N ASN A 385 8.90 -5.94 5.81
CA ASN A 385 8.31 -5.39 4.60
C ASN A 385 7.41 -6.46 3.97
N ALA A 386 6.08 -6.28 3.98
CA ALA A 386 5.12 -7.32 3.57
C ALA A 386 5.21 -7.73 2.08
N PHE A 387 5.86 -6.89 1.25
CA PHE A 387 6.01 -7.09 -0.19
C PHE A 387 7.45 -6.80 -0.68
N PRO A 388 8.50 -7.46 -0.18
CA PRO A 388 9.79 -7.40 -0.83
C PRO A 388 9.68 -8.29 -2.07
N VAL A 389 9.76 -7.69 -3.25
CA VAL A 389 9.86 -8.42 -4.53
C VAL A 389 11.32 -8.69 -4.89
N ILE A 390 12.24 -8.32 -4.01
CA ILE A 390 13.68 -8.39 -4.25
C ILE A 390 14.27 -9.29 -3.18
N ASP A 391 14.75 -10.46 -3.63
CA ASP A 391 15.86 -11.17 -2.97
C ASP A 391 17.17 -10.44 -3.29
#